data_AF-A0AA38LKM9-F1
#
_entry.id   AF-A0AA38LKM9-F1
#
_cell.length_a   1.000
_cell.length_b   1.000
_cell.length_c   1.000
_cell.angle_alpha   90.00
_cell.angle_beta   90.00
_cell.angle_gamma   90.00
#
_symmetry.space_group_name_H-M   'P 1'
#
loop_
_entity.id
_entity.type
_entity.pdbx_description
1 polymer ?
#
loop_
_entity_poly.entity_id
_entity_poly.type
_entity_poly.pdbx_seq_one_letter_code
_entity_poly.pdbx_strand_id
1 'polypeptide(L)' 'KMSTAAEVLREAVNKIPVVDAHAHNIVPLHSQFPFIRCFSEAQDEATKDVPHTLSFK' A
#
# COMPACT_ATOMS: atom_id res chain seq x y z
N LYS A 1 34.53 5.25 1.67
CA LYS A 1 33.89 4.74 2.91
C LYS A 1 33.27 3.40 2.53
N MET A 2 33.57 2.31 3.23
CA MET A 2 32.90 1.03 2.97
C MET A 2 31.44 1.13 3.39
N SER A 3 30.55 0.51 2.61
CA SER A 3 29.14 0.38 2.98
C SER A 3 29.01 -0.54 4.19
N THR A 4 28.10 -0.16 5.09
CA THR A 4 27.68 -1.00 6.21
C THR A 4 26.92 -2.22 5.70
N ALA A 5 26.88 -3.28 6.49
CA ALA A 5 26.08 -4.47 6.15
C ALA A 5 24.60 -4.15 5.89
N ALA A 6 24.03 -3.19 6.63
CA ALA A 6 22.65 -2.75 6.43
C ALA A 6 22.42 -2.06 5.08
N GLU A 7 23.41 -1.30 4.58
CA GLU A 7 23.34 -0.68 3.26
C GLU A 7 23.41 -1.72 2.14
N VAL A 8 24.30 -2.72 2.29
CA VAL A 8 24.41 -3.83 1.33
C VAL A 8 23.11 -4.65 1.25
N LEU A 9 22.52 -4.99 2.39
CA LEU A 9 21.25 -5.74 2.42
C LEU A 9 20.11 -4.95 1.78
N ARG A 10 19.99 -3.66 2.08
CA ARG A 10 18.98 -2.79 1.48
C ARG A 10 19.14 -2.69 -0.04
N GLU A 11 20.37 -2.54 -0.53
CA GLU A 11 20.64 -2.51 -1.97
C GLU A 11 20.27 -3.84 -2.63
N ALA A 12 20.61 -4.96 -2.02
CA ALA A 12 20.26 -6.28 -2.53
C ALA A 12 18.74 -6.49 -2.60
N VAL A 13 18.01 -6.17 -1.52
CA VAL A 13 16.53 -6.30 -1.48
C VAL A 13 15.86 -5.42 -2.53
N ASN A 14 16.30 -4.17 -2.69
CA ASN A 14 15.70 -3.23 -3.64
C ASN A 14 15.89 -3.62 -5.12
N LYS A 15 16.86 -4.50 -5.43
CA LYS A 15 17.11 -4.98 -6.80
C LYS A 15 16.30 -6.23 -7.16
N ILE A 16 15.67 -6.88 -6.19
CA ILE A 16 14.92 -8.11 -6.41
C ILE A 16 13.51 -7.76 -6.89
N PRO A 17 13.01 -8.38 -7.99
CA PRO A 17 11.62 -8.23 -8.39
C PRO A 17 10.66 -8.69 -7.29
N VAL A 18 9.64 -7.89 -7.02
CA VAL A 18 8.59 -8.26 -6.06
C VAL A 18 7.64 -9.25 -6.72
N VAL A 19 7.41 -10.38 -6.04
CA VAL A 19 6.40 -11.37 -6.42
C VAL A 19 5.26 -11.27 -5.41
N ASP A 20 4.15 -10.67 -5.84
CA ASP A 20 2.94 -10.56 -5.03
C ASP A 20 2.08 -11.81 -5.20
N ALA A 21 2.02 -12.64 -4.17
CA ALA A 21 1.24 -13.88 -4.18
C ALA A 21 -0.25 -13.65 -3.89
N HIS A 22 -0.63 -12.46 -3.42
CA HIS A 22 -2.02 -12.17 -3.04
C HIS A 22 -2.37 -10.70 -3.24
N ALA A 23 -3.10 -10.43 -4.31
CA ALA A 23 -3.64 -9.12 -4.64
C ALA A 23 -5.10 -9.22 -5.08
N HIS A 24 -5.78 -8.07 -5.08
CA HIS A 24 -7.12 -7.92 -5.65
C HIS A 24 -7.06 -7.20 -7.01
N ASN A 25 -8.13 -7.33 -7.79
CA ASN A 25 -8.21 -6.71 -9.11
C ASN A 25 -8.24 -5.18 -9.03
N ILE A 26 -7.57 -4.52 -9.99
CA ILE A 26 -7.69 -3.09 -10.18
C ILE A 26 -9.10 -2.78 -10.69
N VAL A 27 -9.76 -1.80 -10.08
CA VAL A 27 -11.09 -1.35 -10.50
C VAL A 27 -11.02 -0.43 -11.73
N PRO A 28 -12.04 -0.43 -12.62
CA PRO A 28 -12.09 0.50 -13.73
C PRO A 28 -12.11 1.97 -13.28
N LEU A 29 -11.61 2.88 -14.12
CA LEU A 29 -11.57 4.33 -13.82
C LEU A 29 -12.94 4.93 -13.47
N HIS A 30 -14.02 4.39 -14.04
CA HIS A 30 -15.40 4.83 -13.80
C HIS A 30 -16.18 3.87 -12.89
N SER A 31 -15.48 3.10 -12.05
CA SER A 31 -16.10 2.24 -11.06
C SER A 31 -16.89 3.05 -10.03
N GLN A 32 -17.99 2.47 -9.54
CA GLN A 32 -18.72 3.02 -8.38
C GLN A 32 -18.07 2.62 -7.05
N PHE A 33 -16.96 1.87 -7.07
CA PHE A 33 -16.24 1.51 -5.85
C PHE A 33 -15.63 2.76 -5.20
N PRO A 34 -16.01 3.11 -3.97
CA PRO A 34 -15.53 4.32 -3.33
C PRO A 34 -14.01 4.24 -3.08
N PHE A 35 -13.27 5.22 -3.57
CA PHE A 35 -11.81 5.26 -3.42
C PHE A 35 -11.36 5.18 -1.94
N ILE A 36 -12.14 5.76 -1.01
CA ILE A 36 -11.86 5.70 0.43
C ILE A 36 -11.80 4.27 0.97
N ARG A 37 -12.52 3.32 0.36
CA ARG A 37 -12.50 1.90 0.74
C ARG A 37 -11.25 1.17 0.30
N CYS A 38 -10.44 1.73 -0.60
CA CYS A 38 -9.13 1.16 -0.93
C CYS A 38 -8.13 1.27 0.23
N PHE A 39 -8.43 2.07 1.26
CA PHE A 39 -7.53 2.38 2.38
C PHE A 39 -8.03 1.88 3.73
N SER A 40 -9.26 1.35 3.78
CA SER A 40 -9.88 0.87 5.02
C SER A 40 -11.08 -0.01 4.75
N GLU A 41 -11.28 -1.00 5.62
CA GLU A 41 -12.51 -1.82 5.68
C GLU A 41 -13.65 -1.14 6.46
N ALA A 42 -13.45 0.09 6.93
CA ALA A 42 -14.48 0.86 7.62
C ALA A 42 -15.73 1.08 6.75
N GLN A 43 -16.89 1.08 7.39
CA GLN A 43 -18.19 1.25 6.76
C GLN A 43 -18.98 2.37 7.43
N ASP A 44 -19.97 2.89 6.71
CA ASP A 44 -20.90 3.91 7.21
C ASP A 44 -20.16 5.10 7.86
N GLU A 45 -20.60 5.51 9.04
CA GLU A 45 -20.06 6.65 9.78
C GLU A 45 -18.55 6.54 10.06
N ALA A 46 -18.01 5.32 10.22
CA ALA A 46 -16.59 5.12 10.47
C ALA A 46 -15.70 5.50 9.28
N THR A 47 -16.26 5.59 8.06
CA THR A 47 -15.51 6.07 6.89
C THR A 47 -15.03 7.52 7.02
N LYS A 48 -15.69 8.32 7.89
CA LYS A 48 -15.32 9.72 8.16
C LYS A 48 -13.95 9.86 8.81
N ASP A 49 -13.50 8.83 9.52
CA ASP A 49 -12.21 8.83 10.20
C ASP A 49 -11.06 8.27 9.34
N VAL A 50 -11.37 7.62 8.21
CA VAL A 50 -10.37 7.01 7.31
C VAL A 50 -9.31 8.00 6.83
N PRO A 51 -9.63 9.27 6.49
CA PRO A 51 -8.63 10.26 6.11
C PRO A 51 -7.57 10.57 7.18
N HIS A 52 -7.81 10.19 8.44
CA HIS A 52 -6.85 10.38 9.53
C HIS A 52 -5.92 9.17 9.73
N THR A 53 -6.18 8.04 9.06
CA THR A 53 -5.37 6.81 9.15
C THR A 53 -4.06 6.91 8.39
N LEU A 54 -3.08 6.06 8.75
CA LEU A 54 -1.80 5.99 8.03
C LEU A 54 -1.95 5.43 6.61
N SER A 55 -2.84 4.46 6.41
CA SER A 55 -3.06 3.86 5.09
C SER A 55 -3.54 4.88 4.05
N PHE A 56 -4.25 5.92 4.48
CA PHE A 56 -4.71 6.99 3.60
C PHE A 56 -3.65 8.08 3.32
N LYS A 57 -2.63 8.22 4.18
CA LYS A 57 -1.58 9.26 4.05
C LYS A 57 -0.46 8.83 3.12
#